data_AF-A0A9W8CQF4-F1
#
_entry.id   AF-A0A9W8CQF4-F1
#
_cell.length_a   1.000
_cell.length_b   1.000
_cell.length_c   1.000
_cell.angle_alpha   90.00
_cell.angle_beta   90.00
_cell.angle_gamma   90.00
#
_symmetry.space_group_name_H-M   'P 1'
#
loop_
_entity.id
_entity.type
_entity.pdbx_description
1 polymer ?
#
loop_
_entity_poly.entity_id
_entity_poly.type
_entity_poly.pdbx_seq_one_letter_code
_entity_poly.pdbx_strand_id
1 'polypeptide(L)'
;RKGIVLVLVGRFVFVPTVAVILISTLRILFPAVLPILADDPVYMLTLLILSSCPPAINLITVSQATGKFETEAAQVLFYGYVLGIFVLAVEVSGFLWLTNVLAHV
;
A
#
# COMPACT_ATOMS: atom_id res chain seq x y z
N ARG A 1 7.30 19.70 -8.69
CA ARG A 1 6.39 19.62 -7.51
C ARG A 1 5.07 18.90 -7.80
N LYS A 2 4.30 19.27 -8.84
CA LYS A 2 3.03 18.58 -9.19
C LYS A 2 3.18 17.06 -9.36
N GLY A 3 4.26 16.59 -10.00
CA GLY A 3 4.54 15.16 -10.15
C GLY A 3 4.81 14.41 -8.84
N ILE A 4 5.42 15.06 -7.85
CA ILE A 4 5.69 14.44 -6.54
C ILE A 4 4.38 14.19 -5.80
N VAL A 5 3.49 15.19 -5.78
CA VAL A 5 2.16 15.04 -5.17
C VAL A 5 1.37 13.93 -5.87
N LEU A 6 1.41 13.86 -7.20
CA LEU A 6 0.77 12.80 -7.97
C LEU A 6 1.28 11.41 -7.55
N VAL A 7 2.61 11.23 -7.42
CA VAL A 7 3.21 9.96 -7.01
C VAL A 7 2.78 9.60 -5.58
N LEU A 8 2.77 10.57 -4.66
CA LEU A 8 2.37 10.33 -3.27
C LEU A 8 0.89 9.97 -3.14
N VAL A 9 0.00 10.69 -3.83
CA VAL A 9 -1.44 10.38 -3.85
C VAL A 9 -1.70 9.03 -4.51
N GLY A 10 -1.00 8.74 -5.61
CA GLY A 10 -1.05 7.43 -6.25
C GLY A 10 -0.66 6.31 -5.28
N ARG A 11 0.43 6.51 -4.54
CA ARG A 11 0.95 5.49 -3.63
C ARG A 11 0.11 5.29 -2.37
N PHE A 12 -0.41 6.36 -1.78
CA PHE A 12 -1.08 6.35 -0.47
C PHE A 12 -2.60 6.39 -0.54
N VAL A 13 -3.20 6.55 -1.72
CA VAL A 13 -4.66 6.57 -1.86
C VAL A 13 -5.09 5.58 -2.93
N PHE A 14 -4.55 5.72 -4.14
CA PHE A 14 -4.98 4.89 -5.26
C PHE A 14 -4.60 3.42 -5.07
N VAL A 15 -3.32 3.12 -4.79
CA VAL A 15 -2.84 1.73 -4.63
C VAL A 15 -3.56 1.00 -3.48
N PRO A 16 -3.70 1.57 -2.27
CA PRO A 16 -4.38 0.90 -1.17
C PRO A 16 -5.88 0.72 -1.41
N THR A 17 -6.55 1.70 -2.01
CA THR A 17 -7.97 1.59 -2.38
C THR A 17 -8.20 0.46 -3.38
N VAL A 18 -7.36 0.37 -4.41
CA VAL A 18 -7.44 -0.72 -5.40
C VAL A 18 -7.17 -2.07 -4.73
N ALA A 19 -6.18 -2.15 -3.83
CA ALA A 19 -5.88 -3.37 -3.10
C ALA A 19 -7.06 -3.81 -2.22
N VAL A 20 -7.68 -2.90 -1.46
CA VAL A 20 -8.89 -3.18 -0.67
C VAL A 20 -9.99 -3.78 -1.52
N ILE A 21 -10.31 -3.15 -2.66
CA ILE A 21 -11.38 -3.61 -3.56
C ILE A 21 -11.03 -4.98 -4.12
N LEU A 22 -9.82 -5.14 -4.68
CA LEU A 22 -9.41 -6.37 -5.34
C LEU A 22 -9.34 -7.54 -4.36
N ILE A 23 -8.66 -7.37 -3.22
CA ILE A 23 -8.45 -8.44 -2.24
C ILE A 23 -9.78 -8.84 -1.60
N SER A 24 -10.64 -7.89 -1.24
CA SER A 24 -11.96 -8.19 -0.68
C SER A 24 -12.86 -8.92 -1.70
N THR A 25 -12.82 -8.50 -2.96
CA THR A 25 -13.58 -9.14 -4.04
C THR A 25 -13.10 -10.57 -4.28
N LEU A 26 -11.78 -10.78 -4.32
CA LEU A 26 -11.19 -12.11 -4.51
C LEU A 26 -11.56 -13.06 -3.37
N ARG A 27 -11.52 -12.56 -2.12
CA ARG A 27 -11.94 -13.33 -0.94
C ARG A 27 -13.39 -13.79 -1.02
N ILE A 28 -14.31 -12.89 -1.38
CA ILE A 28 -15.75 -13.17 -1.39
C ILE A 28 -16.15 -14.07 -2.57
N LEU A 29 -15.62 -13.79 -3.76
CA LEU A 29 -16.06 -14.46 -5.00
C LEU A 29 -15.28 -15.74 -5.32
N PHE A 30 -14.04 -15.87 -4.86
CA PHE A 30 -13.15 -16.98 -5.22
C PHE A 30 -12.49 -17.67 -4.01
N PRO A 31 -13.21 -17.97 -2.90
CA PRO A 31 -12.60 -18.55 -1.71
C PRO A 31 -11.96 -19.93 -1.97
N ALA A 32 -12.55 -20.74 -2.87
CA ALA A 32 -12.01 -22.06 -3.21
C ALA A 32 -10.70 -22.01 -4.01
N VAL A 33 -10.43 -20.92 -4.72
CA VAL A 33 -9.21 -20.74 -5.53
C VAL A 33 -8.07 -20.17 -4.69
N LEU A 34 -8.41 -19.33 -3.70
CA LEU A 34 -7.45 -18.66 -2.82
C LEU A 34 -7.78 -18.96 -1.34
N PRO A 35 -7.65 -20.22 -0.90
CA PRO A 35 -8.08 -20.63 0.44
C PRO A 35 -7.33 -19.89 1.55
N ILE A 36 -6.03 -19.64 1.39
CA ILE A 36 -5.22 -18.88 2.35
C ILE A 36 -5.76 -17.46 2.55
N LEU A 37 -6.34 -16.85 1.50
CA LEU A 37 -6.93 -15.52 1.60
C LEU A 37 -8.29 -15.51 2.31
N ALA A 38 -9.04 -16.61 2.22
CA ALA A 38 -10.34 -16.75 2.87
C ALA A 38 -10.20 -17.16 4.35
N ASP A 39 -9.28 -18.09 4.63
CA ASP A 39 -9.15 -18.76 5.91
C ASP A 39 -8.25 -17.99 6.90
N ASP A 40 -7.22 -17.27 6.41
CA ASP A 40 -6.27 -16.54 7.25
C ASP A 40 -6.45 -15.01 7.14
N PRO A 41 -7.13 -14.37 8.13
CA PRO A 41 -7.29 -12.92 8.13
C PRO A 41 -5.97 -12.16 8.30
N VAL A 42 -4.93 -12.80 8.86
CA VAL A 42 -3.59 -12.19 9.00
C VAL A 42 -2.91 -12.13 7.63
N TYR A 43 -3.10 -13.14 6.78
CA TYR A 43 -2.61 -13.10 5.40
C TYR A 43 -3.25 -11.95 4.61
N MET A 44 -4.58 -11.80 4.69
CA MET A 44 -5.29 -10.67 4.08
C MET A 44 -4.77 -9.32 4.60
N LEU A 45 -4.63 -9.18 5.92
CA LEU A 45 -4.10 -7.97 6.55
C LEU A 45 -2.70 -7.63 6.03
N THR A 46 -1.83 -8.64 5.93
CA THR A 46 -0.45 -8.45 5.46
C THR A 46 -0.41 -7.92 4.03
N LEU A 47 -1.26 -8.43 3.14
CA LEU A 47 -1.38 -7.93 1.76
C LEU A 47 -1.87 -6.48 1.69
N LEU A 48 -2.84 -6.12 2.53
CA LEU A 48 -3.34 -4.74 2.61
C LEU A 48 -2.27 -3.78 3.15
N ILE A 49 -1.56 -4.16 4.23
CA ILE A 49 -0.46 -3.36 4.76
C ILE A 49 0.63 -3.16 3.71
N LEU A 50 1.01 -4.22 2.97
CA LEU A 50 2.00 -4.12 1.90
C LEU A 50 1.63 -3.08 0.84
N SER A 51 0.33 -2.93 0.54
CA SER A 51 -0.15 -1.94 -0.44
C SER A 51 0.02 -0.49 0.03
N SER A 52 -0.03 -0.25 1.34
CA SER A 52 0.11 1.07 1.97
C SER A 52 1.56 1.50 2.24
N CYS A 53 2.54 0.60 2.08
CA CYS A 53 3.92 0.89 2.43
C CYS A 53 4.50 2.07 1.62
N PRO A 54 5.33 2.92 2.23
CA PRO A 54 5.97 4.04 1.55
C PRO A 54 6.82 3.57 0.35
N PRO A 55 7.18 4.49 -0.57
CA PRO A 55 8.04 4.17 -1.70
C PRO A 55 9.36 3.53 -1.24
N ALA A 56 9.85 2.55 -2.00
CA ALA A 56 11.06 1.82 -1.63
C ALA A 56 12.29 2.74 -1.56
N ILE A 57 13.01 2.72 -0.43
CA ILE A 57 14.22 3.52 -0.23
C ILE A 57 15.26 3.32 -1.35
N ASN A 58 15.35 2.10 -1.88
CA ASN A 58 16.28 1.74 -2.97
C ASN A 58 16.02 2.50 -4.29
N LEU A 59 14.90 3.21 -4.41
CA LEU A 59 14.62 4.07 -5.56
C LEU A 59 15.69 5.17 -5.71
N ILE A 60 16.27 5.66 -4.61
CA ILE A 60 17.37 6.63 -4.68
C ILE A 60 18.61 6.04 -5.35
N THR A 61 18.97 4.81 -4.98
CA THR A 61 20.12 4.10 -5.55
C THR A 61 19.94 3.87 -7.06
N VAL A 62 18.72 3.54 -7.50
CA VAL A 62 18.40 3.39 -8.92
C VAL A 62 18.48 4.73 -9.65
N SER A 63 17.98 5.81 -9.06
CA SER A 63 18.09 7.16 -9.66
C SER A 63 19.55 7.62 -9.81
N GLN A 64 20.38 7.32 -8.82
CA GLN A 64 21.82 7.62 -8.83
C GLN A 64 22.57 6.75 -9.86
N ALA A 65 22.29 5.45 -9.91
CA ALA A 65 22.91 4.55 -10.88
C ALA A 65 22.58 4.93 -12.34
N THR A 66 21.42 5.54 -12.56
CA THR A 66 21.00 6.02 -13.89
C THR A 66 21.37 7.48 -14.16
N GLY A 67 21.90 8.20 -13.17
CA GLY A 67 22.23 9.63 -13.26
C GLY A 67 21.03 10.52 -13.57
N LYS A 68 19.81 10.09 -13.21
CA LYS A 68 18.56 10.77 -13.56
C LYS A 68 17.63 10.86 -12.35
N PHE A 69 16.98 12.01 -12.19
CA PHE A 69 15.92 12.25 -11.21
C PHE A 69 16.32 12.05 -9.75
N GLU A 70 17.60 12.24 -9.40
CA GLU A 70 18.09 12.04 -8.02
C GLU A 70 17.40 12.97 -7.01
N THR A 71 17.21 14.24 -7.39
CA THR A 71 16.57 15.23 -6.51
C THR A 71 15.08 14.94 -6.33
N GLU A 72 14.41 14.54 -7.41
CA GLU A 72 13.00 14.16 -7.40
C GLU A 72 12.78 12.88 -6.60
N ALA A 73 13.63 11.88 -6.77
CA ALA A 73 13.62 10.65 -5.98
C ALA A 73 13.81 10.94 -4.49
N ALA A 74 14.79 11.77 -4.14
CA ALA A 74 15.03 12.18 -2.76
C ALA A 74 13.81 12.90 -2.16
N GLN A 75 13.17 13.80 -2.92
CA GLN A 75 11.96 14.50 -2.46
C GLN A 75 10.77 13.56 -2.30
N VAL A 76 10.53 12.65 -3.25
CA VAL A 76 9.45 11.64 -3.14
C VAL A 76 9.66 10.77 -1.92
N LEU A 77 10.89 10.33 -1.67
CA LEU A 77 11.22 9.53 -0.50
C LEU A 77 11.01 10.32 0.78
N PHE A 78 11.59 11.52 0.89
CA PHE A 78 11.44 12.36 2.08
C PHE A 78 9.97 12.62 2.45
N TYR A 79 9.18 13.14 1.51
CA TYR A 79 7.77 13.40 1.76
C TYR A 79 6.96 12.11 1.96
N GLY A 80 7.33 11.03 1.26
CA GLY A 80 6.68 9.73 1.39
C GLY A 80 6.83 9.14 2.79
N TYR A 81 8.03 9.20 3.37
CA TYR A 81 8.26 8.71 4.73
C TYR A 81 7.61 9.60 5.79
N VAL A 82 7.68 10.94 5.65
CA VAL A 82 7.06 11.86 6.62
C VAL A 82 5.53 11.72 6.63
N LEU A 83 4.89 11.72 5.45
CA LEU A 83 3.44 11.54 5.36
C LEU A 83 3.03 10.11 5.72
N GLY A 84 3.85 9.13 5.35
CA GLY A 84 3.61 7.71 5.64
C GLY A 84 3.38 7.42 7.12
N ILE A 85 4.01 8.16 8.04
CA ILE A 85 3.80 8.01 9.49
C ILE A 85 2.30 8.14 9.84
N PHE A 86 1.65 9.17 9.33
CA PHE A 86 0.24 9.44 9.63
C PHE A 86 -0.70 8.58 8.79
N VAL A 87 -0.40 8.45 7.50
CA VAL A 87 -1.24 7.68 6.58
C VAL A 87 -1.30 6.21 6.99
N LEU A 88 -0.14 5.58 7.27
CA LEU A 88 -0.11 4.18 7.68
C LEU A 88 -0.91 3.94 8.95
N ALA A 89 -0.86 4.85 9.93
CA ALA A 89 -1.64 4.70 11.15
C ALA A 89 -3.15 4.63 10.86
N VAL A 90 -3.64 5.47 9.95
CA VAL A 90 -5.05 5.48 9.54
C VAL A 90 -5.39 4.25 8.69
N GLU A 91 -4.58 3.94 7.69
CA GLU A 91 -4.81 2.83 6.77
C GLU A 91 -4.77 1.48 7.46
N VAL A 92 -3.76 1.23 8.30
CA VAL A 92 -3.66 -0.01 9.10
C VAL A 92 -4.86 -0.16 10.03
N SER A 93 -5.33 0.93 10.66
CA SER A 93 -6.53 0.89 11.50
C SER A 93 -7.77 0.51 10.67
N GLY A 94 -7.90 1.09 9.47
CA GLY A 94 -8.98 0.74 8.53
C GLY A 94 -8.89 -0.71 8.03
N PHE A 95 -7.69 -1.20 7.75
CA PHE A 95 -7.47 -2.58 7.30
C PHE A 95 -7.79 -3.59 8.41
N LEU A 96 -7.40 -3.30 9.66
CA LEU A 96 -7.76 -4.13 10.81
C LEU A 96 -9.26 -4.23 11.01
N TRP A 97 -9.97 -3.10 10.88
CA TRP A 97 -11.43 -3.09 10.94
C TRP A 97 -12.03 -3.92 9.80
N LEU A 98 -11.56 -3.72 8.57
CA LEU A 98 -12.05 -4.44 7.39
C LEU A 98 -11.83 -5.94 7.48
N THR A 99 -10.63 -6.38 7.88
CA THR A 99 -10.31 -7.81 7.98
C THR A 99 -11.10 -8.47 9.09
N ASN A 100 -11.36 -7.77 10.21
CA ASN A 100 -12.23 -8.26 11.27
C ASN A 100 -13.68 -8.43 10.78
N VAL A 101 -14.24 -7.43 10.08
CA VAL A 101 -15.60 -7.52 9.53
C VAL A 101 -15.72 -8.70 8.56
N LEU A 102 -14.79 -8.82 7.62
CA LEU A 102 -14.81 -9.90 6.62
C LEU A 102 -14.49 -11.28 7.20
N ALA A 103 -13.88 -11.38 8.39
CA ALA A 103 -13.68 -12.66 9.08
C ALA A 103 -14.98 -13.26 9.66
N HIS A 104 -16.03 -12.46 9.74
CA HIS A 104 -17.34 -12.88 10.25
C HIS A 104 -18.41 -13.02 9.14
N VAL A 105 -18.01 -12.86 7.87
CA VAL A 105 -18.83 -13.06 6.67
C VAL A 105 -18.47 -14.39 6.03
#